data_AF-A0A9X4M0X1-F1
#
_entry.id   AF-A0A9X4M0X1-F1
#
_cell.length_a   1.000
_cell.length_b   1.000
_cell.length_c   1.000
_cell.angle_alpha   90.00
_cell.angle_beta   90.00
_cell.angle_gamma   90.00
#
_symmetry.space_group_name_H-M   'P 1'
#
loop_
_entity.id
_entity.type
_entity.pdbx_description
1 polymer ?
#
loop_
_entity_poly.entity_id
_entity_poly.type
_entity_poly.pdbx_seq_one_letter_code
_entity_poly.pdbx_strand_id
1 'polypeptide(L)'
;MSPESAAAHRPHRYIDIYRQALAGLEACLPHGWTIASDTARSPAAPNRIVVTAPDDEAVSYAVVASRGVLSGDVARIAAELGSGDRGFVCAHYLSDPVRRQLDDHRISYADATGNLSLVADRPAIWVRSRGTDADPWRGPGRPSGVFTGEPSDRVVRALAEHAGELTVPELIRISGTSTGAAYRVVEVLEERELIRRVPRGPITVVRWQPMLRAWADERKRCVTRQFAARDGLEATLRALAGSAGLGYAVSGLGAAEDLGGAHPHGGRLQLYADDVDALAAALNLHPVDRDGDVVVATPWSAVVFDRLRQGTGGLRLVAMGQLYADLLSGPFRDEAAADRLGDRLAADGSTWRRPVPH
;
A
#
# COMPACT_ATOMS: atom_id res chain seq x y z
N MET A 1 -24.39 25.28 16.37
CA MET A 1 -23.11 24.67 16.79
C MET A 1 -22.10 25.00 15.70
N SER A 2 -21.09 25.84 15.96
CA SER A 2 -20.15 26.25 14.91
C SER A 2 -19.32 25.06 14.42
N PRO A 3 -18.96 25.00 13.12
CA PRO A 3 -18.20 23.89 12.53
C PRO A 3 -16.83 23.64 13.19
N GLU A 4 -16.25 24.62 13.90
CA GLU A 4 -15.04 24.44 14.72
C GLU A 4 -15.20 23.45 15.89
N SER A 5 -16.42 23.24 16.40
CA SER A 5 -16.64 22.40 17.58
C SER A 5 -16.59 20.89 17.29
N ALA A 6 -16.80 20.46 16.03
CA ALA A 6 -16.82 19.05 15.65
C ALA A 6 -15.41 18.44 15.45
N ALA A 7 -14.40 19.28 15.24
CA ALA A 7 -13.01 18.86 15.04
C ALA A 7 -12.27 18.51 16.34
N ALA A 8 -12.87 18.76 17.51
CA ALA A 8 -12.16 18.68 18.80
C ALA A 8 -11.73 17.25 19.22
N HIS A 9 -12.39 16.20 18.69
CA HIS A 9 -12.07 14.82 19.04
C HIS A 9 -12.00 13.93 17.80
N ARG A 10 -10.90 13.20 17.64
CA ARG A 10 -10.75 12.21 16.57
C ARG A 10 -11.66 11.01 16.87
N PRO A 11 -12.63 10.64 16.03
CA PRO A 11 -13.35 9.39 16.22
C PRO A 11 -12.36 8.22 16.11
N HIS A 12 -12.52 7.17 16.91
CA HIS A 12 -11.58 6.02 16.90
C HIS A 12 -12.27 4.69 16.55
N ARG A 13 -13.58 4.59 16.83
CA ARG A 13 -14.39 3.41 16.52
C ARG A 13 -15.11 3.64 15.20
N TYR A 14 -15.24 2.60 14.38
CA TYR A 14 -15.95 2.68 13.09
C TYR A 14 -17.35 3.29 13.19
N ILE A 15 -18.07 2.96 14.27
CA ILE A 15 -19.40 3.53 14.53
C ILE A 15 -19.36 5.05 14.78
N ASP A 16 -18.32 5.58 15.42
CA ASP A 16 -18.18 7.01 15.67
C ASP A 16 -17.84 7.76 14.38
N ILE A 17 -16.98 7.17 13.54
CA ILE A 17 -16.67 7.68 12.19
C ILE A 17 -17.95 7.77 11.36
N TYR A 18 -18.71 6.67 11.31
CA TYR A 18 -19.99 6.61 10.61
C TYR A 18 -20.97 7.67 11.12
N ARG A 19 -21.16 7.77 12.44
CA ARG A 19 -22.10 8.74 13.03
C ARG A 19 -21.74 10.18 12.69
N GLN A 20 -20.45 10.52 12.74
CA GLN A 20 -20.00 11.87 12.42
C GLN A 20 -20.15 12.19 10.93
N ALA A 21 -19.81 11.24 10.06
CA ALA A 21 -20.06 11.32 8.62
C ALA A 21 -21.55 11.48 8.29
N LEU A 22 -22.42 10.69 8.94
CA LEU A 22 -23.87 10.74 8.74
C LEU A 22 -24.47 12.06 9.21
N ALA A 23 -24.07 12.55 10.38
CA ALA A 23 -24.52 13.84 10.89
C ALA A 23 -24.13 14.99 9.94
N GLY A 24 -22.94 14.93 9.34
CA GLY A 24 -22.52 15.88 8.31
C GLY A 24 -23.38 15.81 7.04
N LEU A 25 -23.71 14.59 6.60
CA LEU A 25 -24.59 14.38 5.45
C LEU A 25 -26.02 14.88 5.74
N GLU A 26 -26.63 14.49 6.87
CA GLU A 26 -27.96 14.93 7.30
C GLU A 26 -28.07 16.46 7.35
N ALA A 27 -27.03 17.14 7.83
CA ALA A 27 -26.99 18.60 7.87
C ALA A 27 -26.90 19.27 6.49
N CYS A 28 -26.49 18.54 5.45
CA CYS A 28 -26.31 19.04 4.08
C CYS A 28 -27.41 18.56 3.11
N LEU A 29 -28.34 17.72 3.55
CA LEU A 29 -29.43 17.26 2.69
C LEU A 29 -30.37 18.41 2.31
N PRO A 30 -30.93 18.40 1.09
CA PRO A 30 -31.99 19.33 0.72
C PRO A 30 -33.26 19.11 1.56
N HIS A 31 -34.09 20.14 1.66
CA HIS A 31 -35.33 20.06 2.43
C HIS A 31 -36.25 18.92 1.95
N GLY A 32 -36.83 18.20 2.90
CA GLY A 32 -37.72 17.05 2.63
C GLY A 32 -37.02 15.73 2.35
N TRP A 33 -35.69 15.72 2.16
CA TRP A 33 -34.92 14.48 2.06
C TRP A 33 -34.66 13.89 3.44
N THR A 34 -34.66 12.56 3.54
CA THR A 34 -34.43 11.85 4.79
C THR A 34 -33.42 10.73 4.62
N ILE A 35 -32.81 10.29 5.73
CA ILE A 35 -31.87 9.19 5.75
C ILE A 35 -32.31 8.17 6.80
N ALA A 36 -32.24 6.90 6.42
CA ALA A 36 -32.41 5.76 7.30
C ALA A 36 -31.19 4.83 7.21
N SER A 37 -30.98 4.02 8.25
CA SER A 37 -29.94 2.98 8.28
C SER A 37 -30.51 1.67 8.80
N ASP A 38 -30.02 0.54 8.29
CA ASP A 38 -30.63 -0.77 8.53
C ASP A 38 -30.49 -1.27 9.97
N THR A 39 -29.64 -0.66 10.80
CA THR A 39 -29.45 -1.08 12.20
C THR A 39 -29.00 0.06 13.12
N ALA A 40 -29.91 0.62 13.92
CA ALA A 40 -29.60 1.66 14.90
C ALA A 40 -28.96 1.16 16.21
N ARG A 41 -28.84 -0.17 16.43
CA ARG A 41 -28.52 -0.76 17.76
C ARG A 41 -27.35 -1.77 17.78
N SER A 42 -26.48 -1.78 16.77
CA SER A 42 -25.24 -2.57 16.80
C SER A 42 -24.06 -1.69 17.25
N PRO A 43 -23.05 -2.23 17.97
CA PRO A 43 -21.77 -1.52 18.17
C PRO A 43 -20.93 -1.39 16.89
N ALA A 44 -21.30 -2.11 15.81
CA ALA A 44 -20.70 -1.98 14.48
C ALA A 44 -21.36 -0.85 13.68
N ALA A 45 -20.62 -0.22 12.77
CA ALA A 45 -21.20 0.70 11.80
C ALA A 45 -22.25 -0.03 10.94
N PRO A 46 -23.37 0.61 10.57
CA PRO A 46 -24.34 0.03 9.65
C PRO A 46 -23.70 -0.32 8.31
N ASN A 47 -24.18 -1.38 7.67
CA ASN A 47 -23.69 -1.80 6.36
C ASN A 47 -24.34 -1.05 5.20
N ARG A 48 -25.48 -0.40 5.45
CA ARG A 48 -26.25 0.34 4.44
C ARG A 48 -26.92 1.57 5.04
N ILE A 49 -27.06 2.57 4.18
CA ILE A 49 -27.97 3.70 4.37
C ILE A 49 -28.95 3.77 3.20
N VAL A 50 -30.13 4.32 3.46
CA VAL A 50 -31.15 4.63 2.46
C VAL A 50 -31.41 6.12 2.53
N VAL A 51 -31.29 6.80 1.40
CA VAL A 51 -31.59 8.22 1.25
C VAL A 51 -32.91 8.31 0.48
N THR A 52 -33.92 8.95 1.05
CA THR A 52 -35.28 9.04 0.50
C THR A 52 -35.61 10.48 0.14
N ALA A 53 -36.11 10.68 -1.07
CA ALA A 53 -36.55 11.95 -1.61
C ALA A 53 -37.95 12.33 -1.09
N PRO A 54 -38.38 13.61 -1.23
CA PRO A 54 -39.69 14.07 -0.77
C PRO A 54 -40.89 13.40 -1.46
N ASP A 55 -40.67 12.76 -2.61
CA ASP A 55 -41.66 12.01 -3.39
C ASP A 55 -41.64 10.50 -3.08
N ASP A 56 -40.98 10.11 -1.99
CA ASP A 56 -40.80 8.72 -1.52
C ASP A 56 -39.91 7.84 -2.42
N GLU A 57 -39.32 8.36 -3.49
CA GLU A 57 -38.25 7.63 -4.20
C GLU A 57 -37.01 7.49 -3.29
N ALA A 58 -36.37 6.32 -3.30
CA ALA A 58 -35.24 6.04 -2.43
C ALA A 58 -34.06 5.43 -3.16
N VAL A 59 -32.86 5.71 -2.66
CA VAL A 59 -31.60 5.11 -3.13
C VAL A 59 -30.82 4.58 -1.94
N SER A 60 -30.28 3.36 -2.11
CA SER A 60 -29.47 2.70 -1.08
C SER A 60 -27.98 2.79 -1.40
N TYR A 61 -27.17 2.94 -0.36
CA TYR A 61 -25.71 2.92 -0.44
C TYR A 61 -25.14 1.90 0.53
N ALA A 62 -24.19 1.09 0.06
CA ALA A 62 -23.35 0.25 0.89
C ALA A 62 -22.31 1.11 1.63
N VAL A 63 -22.29 1.01 2.96
CA VAL A 63 -21.44 1.83 3.83
C VAL A 63 -20.09 1.14 4.04
N VAL A 64 -19.01 1.89 3.85
CA VAL A 64 -17.65 1.46 4.13
C VAL A 64 -17.03 2.42 5.14
N ALA A 65 -17.07 2.05 6.42
CA ALA A 65 -16.43 2.83 7.48
C ALA A 65 -14.96 2.41 7.64
N SER A 66 -14.03 3.37 7.52
CA SER A 66 -12.59 3.14 7.64
C SER A 66 -11.91 4.22 8.49
N ARG A 67 -10.83 3.88 9.22
CA ARG A 67 -9.99 4.90 9.90
C ARG A 67 -9.12 5.71 8.95
N GLY A 68 -8.93 5.22 7.73
CA GLY A 68 -8.17 5.87 6.67
C GLY A 68 -8.33 5.12 5.36
N VAL A 69 -8.36 5.84 4.25
CA VAL A 69 -8.48 5.23 2.92
C VAL A 69 -7.25 5.63 2.12
N LEU A 70 -6.58 4.66 1.53
CA LEU A 70 -5.46 4.89 0.62
C LEU A 70 -5.96 4.97 -0.82
N SER A 71 -5.17 5.60 -1.68
CA SER A 71 -5.47 5.65 -3.11
C SER A 71 -5.64 4.25 -3.72
N GLY A 72 -4.78 3.30 -3.35
CA GLY A 72 -4.90 1.91 -3.78
C GLY A 72 -6.10 1.16 -3.20
N ASP A 73 -6.71 1.63 -2.11
CA ASP A 73 -7.93 1.02 -1.55
C ASP A 73 -9.15 1.32 -2.41
N VAL A 74 -9.18 2.45 -3.13
CA VAL A 74 -10.38 2.90 -3.86
C VAL A 74 -10.78 1.88 -4.93
N ALA A 75 -9.81 1.35 -5.69
CA ALA A 75 -10.07 0.33 -6.70
C ALA A 75 -10.62 -0.97 -6.09
N ARG A 76 -10.09 -1.37 -4.92
CA ARG A 76 -10.59 -2.53 -4.17
C ARG A 76 -12.01 -2.29 -3.65
N ILE A 77 -12.27 -1.13 -3.05
CA ILE A 77 -13.61 -0.75 -2.58
C ILE A 77 -14.59 -0.78 -3.76
N ALA A 78 -14.21 -0.23 -4.91
CA ALA A 78 -15.03 -0.25 -6.12
C ALA A 78 -15.34 -1.68 -6.60
N ALA A 79 -14.36 -2.60 -6.54
CA ALA A 79 -14.54 -3.99 -6.94
C ALA A 79 -15.37 -4.82 -5.94
N GLU A 80 -15.33 -4.48 -4.65
CA GLU A 80 -16.12 -5.12 -3.60
C GLU A 80 -17.60 -4.69 -3.61
N LEU A 81 -17.91 -3.54 -4.23
CA LEU A 81 -19.30 -3.13 -4.47
C LEU A 81 -19.92 -4.06 -5.54
N GLY A 82 -21.12 -4.59 -5.24
CA GLY A 82 -21.86 -5.40 -6.21
C GLY A 82 -22.18 -4.61 -7.49
N SER A 83 -22.44 -5.32 -8.59
CA SER A 83 -22.86 -4.68 -9.84
C SER A 83 -24.18 -3.90 -9.60
N GLY A 84 -24.12 -2.58 -9.72
CA GLY A 84 -25.25 -1.67 -9.48
C GLY A 84 -25.39 -1.16 -8.03
N ASP A 85 -24.56 -1.62 -7.10
CA ASP A 85 -24.50 -1.05 -5.74
C ASP A 85 -23.76 0.30 -5.77
N ARG A 86 -24.25 1.25 -4.97
CA ARG A 86 -23.60 2.54 -4.74
C ARG A 86 -22.81 2.46 -3.44
N GLY A 87 -21.57 2.97 -3.44
CA GLY A 87 -20.75 3.03 -2.23
C GLY A 87 -20.91 4.35 -1.49
N PHE A 88 -20.85 4.29 -0.16
CA PHE A 88 -20.71 5.44 0.74
C PHE A 88 -19.56 5.22 1.73
N VAL A 89 -18.42 5.85 1.47
CA VAL A 89 -17.21 5.72 2.29
C VAL A 89 -17.21 6.72 3.44
N CYS A 90 -17.06 6.25 4.67
CA CYS A 90 -16.90 7.07 5.87
C CYS A 90 -15.47 6.99 6.39
N ALA A 91 -14.79 8.11 6.61
CA ALA A 91 -13.43 8.10 7.20
C ALA A 91 -13.17 9.20 8.22
N HIS A 92 -12.05 9.12 8.95
CA HIS A 92 -11.57 10.25 9.78
C HIS A 92 -11.36 11.47 8.90
N TYR A 93 -10.56 11.29 7.86
CA TYR A 93 -10.18 12.31 6.91
C TYR A 93 -9.88 11.63 5.57
N LEU A 94 -10.43 12.18 4.49
CA LEU A 94 -10.13 11.76 3.12
C LEU A 94 -9.28 12.83 2.46
N SER A 95 -8.05 12.46 2.09
CA SER A 95 -7.15 13.38 1.38
C SER A 95 -7.68 13.73 -0.01
N ASP A 96 -7.24 14.86 -0.54
CA ASP A 96 -7.69 15.31 -1.85
C ASP A 96 -7.46 14.30 -3.00
N PRO A 97 -6.30 13.61 -3.11
CA PRO A 97 -6.13 12.54 -4.10
C PRO A 97 -7.11 11.38 -3.95
N VAL A 98 -7.41 10.97 -2.71
CA VAL A 98 -8.36 9.88 -2.42
C VAL A 98 -9.78 10.28 -2.80
N ARG A 99 -10.19 11.51 -2.47
CA ARG A 99 -11.52 12.05 -2.85
C ARG A 99 -11.70 12.08 -4.37
N ARG A 100 -10.69 12.54 -5.12
CA ARG A 100 -10.74 12.54 -6.59
C ARG A 100 -10.91 11.13 -7.16
N GLN A 101 -10.18 10.15 -6.63
CA GLN A 101 -10.36 8.76 -7.08
C GLN A 101 -11.74 8.21 -6.71
N LEU A 102 -12.27 8.51 -5.53
CA LEU A 102 -13.64 8.12 -5.17
C LEU A 102 -14.66 8.76 -6.14
N ASP A 103 -14.49 10.03 -6.49
CA ASP A 103 -15.31 10.71 -7.50
C ASP A 103 -15.22 10.05 -8.88
N ASP A 104 -14.00 9.71 -9.34
CA ASP A 104 -13.76 9.03 -10.63
C ASP A 104 -14.48 7.67 -10.70
N HIS A 105 -14.56 6.98 -9.56
CA HIS A 105 -15.31 5.72 -9.40
C HIS A 105 -16.80 5.93 -9.07
N ARG A 106 -17.29 7.18 -8.99
CA ARG A 106 -18.67 7.54 -8.57
C ARG A 106 -19.06 6.98 -7.21
N ILE A 107 -18.10 6.83 -6.31
CA ILE A 107 -18.30 6.40 -4.93
C ILE A 107 -18.56 7.64 -4.07
N SER A 108 -19.71 7.66 -3.40
CA SER A 108 -20.05 8.73 -2.46
C SER A 108 -19.21 8.59 -1.19
N TYR A 109 -18.97 9.69 -0.48
CA TYR A 109 -18.15 9.68 0.72
C TYR A 109 -18.49 10.83 1.67
N ALA A 110 -18.13 10.64 2.94
CA ALA A 110 -18.12 11.67 3.97
C ALA A 110 -16.98 11.42 4.96
N ASP A 111 -16.30 12.47 5.42
CA ASP A 111 -15.31 12.34 6.48
C ASP A 111 -15.66 13.16 7.73
N ALA A 112 -15.00 12.85 8.83
CA ALA A 112 -15.22 13.51 10.11
C ALA A 112 -14.76 14.98 10.13
N THR A 113 -14.06 15.46 9.09
CA THR A 113 -13.64 16.86 8.95
C THR A 113 -14.60 17.71 8.10
N GLY A 114 -15.66 17.09 7.56
CA GLY A 114 -16.73 17.76 6.83
C GLY A 114 -16.63 17.68 5.31
N ASN A 115 -15.65 16.94 4.76
CA ASN A 115 -15.63 16.68 3.32
C ASN A 115 -16.75 15.68 2.98
N LEU A 116 -17.60 16.02 2.01
CA LEU A 116 -18.79 15.25 1.66
C LEU A 116 -19.02 15.28 0.14
N SER A 117 -19.39 14.13 -0.42
CA SER A 117 -19.91 13.97 -1.77
C SER A 117 -20.95 12.85 -1.75
N LEU A 118 -22.21 13.15 -2.06
CA LEU A 118 -23.28 12.17 -2.26
C LEU A 118 -23.84 12.34 -3.67
N VAL A 119 -23.95 11.26 -4.44
CA VAL A 119 -24.48 11.32 -5.81
C VAL A 119 -25.36 10.11 -6.16
N ALA A 120 -26.54 10.38 -6.70
CA ALA A 120 -27.37 9.40 -7.37
C ALA A 120 -28.17 10.01 -8.53
N ASP A 121 -28.38 9.21 -9.57
CA ASP A 121 -29.14 9.61 -10.76
C ASP A 121 -30.66 9.46 -10.56
N ARG A 122 -31.07 8.58 -9.64
CA ARG A 122 -32.47 8.32 -9.30
C ARG A 122 -32.61 7.84 -7.84
N PRO A 123 -33.37 8.56 -6.99
CA PRO A 123 -33.81 9.94 -7.23
C PRO A 123 -32.59 10.85 -7.46
N ALA A 124 -32.75 11.88 -8.29
CA ALA A 124 -31.64 12.75 -8.67
C ALA A 124 -31.21 13.60 -7.46
N ILE A 125 -29.99 13.33 -6.96
CA ILE A 125 -29.40 14.09 -5.86
C ILE A 125 -27.91 14.23 -6.06
N TRP A 126 -27.43 15.44 -5.76
CA TRP A 126 -26.01 15.72 -5.62
C TRP A 126 -25.79 16.65 -4.45
N VAL A 127 -25.08 16.17 -3.43
CA VAL A 127 -24.73 16.94 -2.23
C VAL A 127 -23.21 16.99 -2.15
N ARG A 128 -22.67 18.19 -1.95
CA ARG A 128 -21.25 18.39 -1.66
C ARG A 128 -21.05 19.34 -0.51
N SER A 129 -20.04 19.02 0.30
CA SER A 129 -19.49 19.94 1.29
C SER A 129 -17.97 19.84 1.29
N ARG A 130 -17.32 20.93 1.65
CA ARG A 130 -15.86 20.99 1.80
C ARG A 130 -15.55 21.14 3.27
N GLY A 131 -14.83 20.15 3.79
CA GLY A 131 -14.25 20.17 5.11
C GLY A 131 -12.85 20.76 5.09
N THR A 132 -12.00 20.26 5.96
CA THR A 132 -10.59 20.66 5.98
C THR A 132 -9.82 20.06 4.81
N ASP A 133 -8.86 20.82 4.26
CA ASP A 133 -7.92 20.33 3.23
C ASP A 133 -6.70 19.61 3.81
N ALA A 134 -6.60 19.57 5.15
CA ALA A 134 -5.58 18.85 5.89
C ALA A 134 -6.21 18.15 7.09
N ASP A 135 -5.64 17.00 7.47
CA ASP A 135 -6.07 16.22 8.62
C ASP A 135 -5.82 17.01 9.93
N PRO A 136 -6.87 17.46 10.64
CA PRO A 136 -6.74 18.30 11.82
C PRO A 136 -6.18 17.53 13.03
N TRP A 137 -6.19 16.19 13.00
CA TRP A 137 -5.66 15.36 14.07
C TRP A 137 -4.21 14.92 13.84
N ARG A 138 -3.55 15.46 12.81
CA ARG A 138 -2.10 15.36 12.64
C ARG A 138 -1.39 16.35 13.57
N GLY A 139 -0.75 15.83 14.61
CA GLY A 139 0.11 16.61 15.49
C GLY A 139 1.40 17.10 14.80
N PRO A 140 1.99 18.22 15.26
CA PRO A 140 3.30 18.67 14.78
C PRO A 140 4.36 17.57 14.97
N GLY A 141 5.16 17.29 13.93
CA GLY A 141 6.21 16.27 13.97
C GLY A 141 5.76 14.82 13.81
N ARG A 142 4.45 14.55 13.65
CA ARG A 142 3.95 13.23 13.23
C ARG A 142 4.42 12.97 11.78
N PRO A 143 4.86 11.74 11.42
CA PRO A 143 5.26 11.43 10.06
C PRO A 143 4.17 11.85 9.07
N SER A 144 4.55 12.18 7.83
CA SER A 144 3.69 12.69 6.76
C SER A 144 2.52 11.77 6.37
N GLY A 145 2.31 10.67 7.08
CA GLY A 145 1.45 9.57 6.68
C GLY A 145 2.07 8.75 5.57
N VAL A 146 3.12 9.21 4.90
CA VAL A 146 3.72 8.54 3.75
C VAL A 146 4.77 7.52 4.21
N PHE A 147 4.78 6.33 3.59
CA PHE A 147 5.78 5.27 3.76
C PHE A 147 7.12 5.60 3.09
N THR A 148 7.62 6.81 3.28
CA THR A 148 8.88 7.23 2.66
C THR A 148 10.07 7.02 3.57
N GLY A 149 11.19 6.64 2.96
CA GLY A 149 12.51 6.60 3.59
C GLY A 149 12.87 5.25 4.19
N GLU A 150 14.16 5.10 4.47
CA GLU A 150 14.76 3.84 4.90
C GLU A 150 14.09 3.18 6.12
N PRO A 151 13.66 3.92 7.17
CA PRO A 151 12.92 3.31 8.28
C PRO A 151 11.62 2.62 7.85
N SER A 152 10.88 3.23 6.92
CA SER A 152 9.65 2.66 6.37
C SER A 152 9.96 1.40 5.57
N ASP A 153 10.98 1.45 4.71
CA ASP A 153 11.41 0.31 3.91
C ASP A 153 11.78 -0.89 4.81
N ARG A 154 12.60 -0.66 5.85
CA ARG A 154 13.01 -1.69 6.82
C ARG A 154 11.83 -2.30 7.59
N VAL A 155 10.93 -1.46 8.11
CA VAL A 155 9.76 -1.92 8.88
C VAL A 155 8.77 -2.69 8.00
N VAL A 156 8.44 -2.18 6.81
CA VAL A 156 7.53 -2.85 5.88
C VAL A 156 8.10 -4.19 5.45
N ARG A 157 9.39 -4.26 5.09
CA ARG A 157 10.07 -5.51 4.74
C ARG A 157 10.04 -6.51 5.90
N ALA A 158 10.34 -6.06 7.13
CA ALA A 158 10.30 -6.93 8.31
C ALA A 158 8.89 -7.48 8.58
N LEU A 159 7.84 -6.66 8.50
CA LEU A 159 6.46 -7.08 8.73
C LEU A 159 5.93 -8.00 7.63
N ALA A 160 6.25 -7.70 6.36
CA ALA A 160 5.78 -8.53 5.24
C ALA A 160 6.37 -9.95 5.34
N GLU A 161 7.64 -10.07 5.70
CA GLU A 161 8.38 -11.32 5.63
C GLU A 161 8.36 -12.16 6.92
N HIS A 162 7.64 -11.71 7.94
CA HIS A 162 7.40 -12.51 9.14
C HIS A 162 5.92 -12.80 9.33
N ALA A 163 5.60 -14.01 9.76
CA ALA A 163 4.27 -14.47 10.09
C ALA A 163 4.18 -14.76 11.60
N GLY A 164 3.03 -14.43 12.18
CA GLY A 164 2.78 -14.52 13.62
C GLY A 164 2.56 -13.15 14.26
N GLU A 165 2.32 -13.18 15.57
CA GLU A 165 2.20 -11.96 16.37
C GLU A 165 3.59 -11.36 16.61
N LEU A 166 3.72 -10.04 16.40
CA LEU A 166 5.00 -9.34 16.51
C LEU A 166 4.85 -8.10 17.38
N THR A 167 5.60 -8.03 18.48
CA THR A 167 5.66 -6.82 19.29
C THR A 167 6.51 -5.75 18.60
N VAL A 168 6.26 -4.47 18.90
CA VAL A 168 7.07 -3.37 18.34
C VAL A 168 8.56 -3.48 18.72
N PRO A 169 8.95 -3.89 19.94
CA PRO A 169 10.34 -4.18 20.28
C PRO A 169 10.99 -5.28 19.41
N GLU A 170 10.28 -6.38 19.12
CA GLU A 170 10.80 -7.42 18.21
C GLU A 170 10.93 -6.88 16.78
N LEU A 171 9.94 -6.12 16.32
CA LEU A 171 10.00 -5.44 15.02
C LEU A 171 11.20 -4.51 14.91
N ILE A 172 11.53 -3.75 15.97
CA ILE A 172 12.73 -2.90 16.04
C ILE A 172 13.98 -3.76 15.86
N ARG A 173 14.08 -4.88 16.61
CA ARG A 173 15.22 -5.80 16.53
C ARG A 173 15.39 -6.40 15.13
N ILE A 174 14.30 -6.86 14.53
CA ILE A 174 14.33 -7.53 13.21
C ILE A 174 14.57 -6.54 12.07
N SER A 175 13.97 -5.34 12.14
CA SER A 175 14.12 -4.33 11.11
C SER A 175 15.42 -3.52 11.23
N GLY A 176 16.09 -3.54 12.38
CA GLY A 176 17.26 -2.71 12.65
C GLY A 176 16.97 -1.20 12.60
N THR A 177 15.71 -0.80 12.72
CA THR A 177 15.27 0.59 12.70
C THR A 177 15.32 1.17 14.11
N SER A 178 15.58 2.47 14.26
CA SER A 178 15.55 3.11 15.59
C SER A 178 14.14 3.06 16.22
N THR A 179 14.08 2.98 17.55
CA THR A 179 12.82 2.88 18.31
C THR A 179 11.81 3.93 17.90
N GLY A 180 12.19 5.21 17.92
CA GLY A 180 11.28 6.30 17.57
C GLY A 180 10.77 6.23 16.13
N ALA A 181 11.60 5.79 15.18
CA ALA A 181 11.17 5.65 13.79
C ALA A 181 10.25 4.45 13.59
N ALA A 182 10.52 3.31 14.25
CA ALA A 182 9.66 2.13 14.17
C ALA A 182 8.27 2.39 14.74
N TYR A 183 8.15 3.03 15.91
CA TYR A 183 6.84 3.39 16.48
C TYR A 183 6.06 4.33 15.57
N ARG A 184 6.75 5.30 14.95
CA ARG A 184 6.16 6.21 13.96
C ARG A 184 5.64 5.50 12.71
N VAL A 185 6.39 4.53 12.17
CA VAL A 185 5.93 3.74 11.01
C VAL A 185 4.76 2.84 11.40
N VAL A 186 4.82 2.17 12.55
CA VAL A 186 3.73 1.32 13.07
C VAL A 186 2.44 2.12 13.27
N GLU A 187 2.54 3.34 13.80
CA GLU A 187 1.40 4.25 13.94
C GLU A 187 0.76 4.58 12.57
N VAL A 188 1.56 4.91 11.57
CA VAL A 188 1.08 5.17 10.21
C VAL A 188 0.44 3.91 9.58
N LEU A 189 1.04 2.74 9.76
CA LEU A 189 0.49 1.46 9.28
C LEU A 189 -0.86 1.13 9.95
N GLU A 190 -1.00 1.40 11.25
CA GLU A 190 -2.23 1.17 12.01
C GLU A 190 -3.33 2.14 11.58
N GLU A 191 -3.01 3.42 11.41
CA GLU A 191 -3.96 4.45 10.95
C GLU A 191 -4.51 4.16 9.56
N ARG A 192 -3.67 3.57 8.70
CA ARG A 192 -4.01 3.14 7.34
C ARG A 192 -4.61 1.74 7.29
N GLU A 193 -4.86 1.12 8.45
CA GLU A 193 -5.42 -0.22 8.58
C GLU A 193 -4.64 -1.32 7.83
N LEU A 194 -3.36 -1.09 7.59
CA LEU A 194 -2.44 -2.05 6.97
C LEU A 194 -1.95 -3.08 8.00
N ILE A 195 -2.05 -2.74 9.27
CA ILE A 195 -1.85 -3.65 10.39
C ILE A 195 -2.99 -3.51 11.41
N ARG A 196 -3.16 -4.54 12.26
CA ARG A 196 -3.92 -4.44 13.51
C ARG A 196 -3.04 -4.89 14.67
N ARG A 197 -3.18 -4.23 15.82
CA ARG A 197 -2.49 -4.59 17.06
C ARG A 197 -3.44 -4.54 18.25
N VAL A 198 -3.11 -5.31 19.27
CA VAL A 198 -3.78 -5.19 20.59
C VAL A 198 -3.31 -3.90 21.26
N PRO A 199 -4.17 -3.17 22.01
CA PRO A 199 -3.74 -1.99 22.76
C PRO A 199 -2.56 -2.33 23.68
N ARG A 200 -1.42 -1.65 23.50
CA ARG A 200 -0.16 -1.93 24.21
C ARG A 200 0.37 -3.37 24.07
N GLY A 201 -0.10 -4.09 23.06
CA GLY A 201 0.27 -5.48 22.79
C GLY A 201 0.87 -5.68 21.39
N PRO A 202 0.96 -6.93 20.92
CA PRO A 202 1.58 -7.24 19.64
C PRO A 202 0.72 -6.79 18.47
N ILE A 203 1.38 -6.63 17.32
CA ILE A 203 0.76 -6.59 16.00
C ILE A 203 0.26 -8.01 15.72
N THR A 204 -1.05 -8.17 15.60
CA THR A 204 -1.71 -9.46 15.42
C THR A 204 -2.11 -9.73 13.98
N VAL A 205 -2.24 -8.69 13.17
CA VAL A 205 -2.58 -8.81 11.74
C VAL A 205 -1.72 -7.89 10.93
N VAL A 206 -1.15 -8.43 9.84
CA VAL A 206 -0.44 -7.67 8.81
C VAL A 206 -1.13 -7.94 7.48
N ARG A 207 -1.77 -6.93 6.90
CA ARG A 207 -2.36 -6.97 5.56
C ARG A 207 -1.25 -6.77 4.54
N TRP A 208 -0.39 -7.78 4.41
CA TRP A 208 0.88 -7.65 3.69
C TRP A 208 0.69 -7.24 2.21
N GLN A 209 -0.35 -7.71 1.52
CA GLN A 209 -0.62 -7.34 0.12
C GLN A 209 -0.96 -5.84 -0.02
N PRO A 210 -2.01 -5.30 0.64
CA PRO A 210 -2.27 -3.86 0.66
C PRO A 210 -1.06 -3.04 1.13
N MET A 211 -0.32 -3.54 2.13
CA MET A 211 0.83 -2.85 2.68
C MET A 211 1.97 -2.73 1.66
N LEU A 212 2.32 -3.81 0.95
CA LEU A 212 3.36 -3.78 -0.07
C LEU A 212 2.93 -2.97 -1.31
N ARG A 213 1.65 -2.99 -1.69
CA ARG A 213 1.12 -2.11 -2.76
C ARG A 213 1.24 -0.63 -2.38
N ALA A 214 0.75 -0.25 -1.21
CA ALA A 214 0.86 1.12 -0.71
C ALA A 214 2.31 1.58 -0.55
N TRP A 215 3.19 0.69 -0.07
CA TRP A 215 4.62 0.98 0.00
C TRP A 215 5.22 1.16 -1.38
N ALA A 216 4.96 0.27 -2.33
CA ALA A 216 5.47 0.37 -3.70
C ALA A 216 5.10 1.71 -4.36
N ASP A 217 3.86 2.18 -4.21
CA ASP A 217 3.41 3.46 -4.80
C ASP A 217 4.12 4.68 -4.22
N GLU A 218 4.47 4.63 -2.92
CA GLU A 218 5.04 5.76 -2.18
C GLU A 218 6.57 5.74 -2.10
N ARG A 219 7.21 4.66 -2.58
CA ARG A 219 8.68 4.50 -2.57
C ARG A 219 9.38 5.55 -3.42
N LYS A 220 10.56 5.95 -2.96
CA LYS A 220 11.44 6.80 -3.75
C LYS A 220 11.98 6.03 -4.96
N ARG A 221 12.00 6.72 -6.11
CA ARG A 221 12.53 6.16 -7.35
C ARG A 221 14.04 5.95 -7.23
N CYS A 222 14.51 4.81 -7.72
CA CYS A 222 15.93 4.52 -7.83
C CYS A 222 16.51 5.16 -9.10
N VAL A 223 17.77 5.56 -9.04
CA VAL A 223 18.52 5.93 -10.25
C VAL A 223 18.90 4.64 -10.97
N THR A 224 18.73 4.61 -12.28
CA THR A 224 19.03 3.44 -13.12
C THR A 224 20.05 3.76 -14.18
N ARG A 225 20.95 2.80 -14.43
CA ARG A 225 21.88 2.80 -15.58
C ARG A 225 21.65 1.53 -16.41
N GLN A 226 21.85 1.66 -17.71
CA GLN A 226 21.73 0.56 -18.66
C GLN A 226 23.10 0.21 -19.22
N PHE A 227 23.30 -1.09 -19.43
CA PHE A 227 24.53 -1.64 -19.97
C PHE A 227 24.24 -2.73 -20.99
N ALA A 228 25.23 -2.96 -21.86
CA ALA A 228 25.31 -4.10 -22.75
C ALA A 228 26.29 -5.15 -22.18
N ALA A 229 25.85 -6.41 -22.08
CA ALA A 229 26.67 -7.57 -21.74
C ALA A 229 27.43 -8.07 -22.97
N ARG A 230 28.70 -7.67 -23.13
CA ARG A 230 29.51 -8.03 -24.31
C ARG A 230 29.67 -9.53 -24.52
N ASP A 231 29.87 -10.25 -23.43
CA ASP A 231 30.09 -11.70 -23.44
C ASP A 231 28.76 -12.49 -23.43
N GLY A 232 27.64 -11.77 -23.56
CA GLY A 232 26.29 -12.29 -23.50
C GLY A 232 25.78 -12.47 -22.07
N LEU A 233 24.46 -12.48 -21.94
CA LEU A 233 23.80 -12.47 -20.63
C LEU A 233 24.12 -13.70 -19.77
N GLU A 234 24.24 -14.89 -20.39
CA GLU A 234 24.61 -16.12 -19.66
C GLU A 234 26.00 -16.04 -19.01
N ALA A 235 26.97 -15.42 -19.68
CA ALA A 235 28.30 -15.20 -19.12
C ALA A 235 28.24 -14.23 -17.94
N THR A 236 27.49 -13.13 -18.07
CA THR A 236 27.26 -12.17 -16.99
C THR A 236 26.61 -12.82 -15.77
N LEU A 237 25.61 -13.68 -15.95
CA LEU A 237 24.94 -14.40 -14.85
C LEU A 237 25.90 -15.35 -14.12
N ARG A 238 26.72 -16.11 -14.87
CA ARG A 238 27.75 -16.97 -14.26
C ARG A 238 28.79 -16.15 -13.48
N ALA A 239 29.23 -15.02 -14.03
CA ALA A 239 30.18 -14.13 -13.36
C ALA A 239 29.58 -13.53 -12.08
N LEU A 240 28.31 -13.12 -12.11
CA LEU A 240 27.56 -12.66 -10.93
C LEU A 240 27.49 -13.75 -9.85
N ALA A 241 27.10 -14.97 -10.21
CA ALA A 241 27.03 -16.07 -9.26
C ALA A 241 28.38 -16.39 -8.61
N GLY A 242 29.48 -16.28 -9.36
CA GLY A 242 30.84 -16.49 -8.85
C GLY A 242 31.40 -15.33 -8.01
N SER A 243 30.78 -14.15 -8.03
CA SER A 243 31.32 -12.94 -7.43
C SER A 243 30.73 -12.65 -6.06
N ALA A 244 31.23 -13.34 -5.02
CA ALA A 244 30.76 -13.16 -3.65
C ALA A 244 31.02 -11.74 -3.08
N GLY A 245 32.04 -11.04 -3.59
CA GLY A 245 32.45 -9.71 -3.12
C GLY A 245 31.63 -8.53 -3.66
N LEU A 246 30.78 -8.74 -4.66
CA LEU A 246 29.95 -7.66 -5.24
C LEU A 246 28.64 -7.52 -4.45
N GLY A 247 28.23 -6.30 -4.06
CA GLY A 247 26.96 -6.08 -3.38
C GLY A 247 25.80 -5.98 -4.38
N TYR A 248 25.34 -7.13 -4.90
CA TYR A 248 24.23 -7.16 -5.86
C TYR A 248 23.02 -7.99 -5.38
N ALA A 249 21.86 -7.70 -5.98
CA ALA A 249 20.67 -8.51 -5.86
C ALA A 249 19.83 -8.45 -7.15
N VAL A 250 19.59 -9.60 -7.77
CA VAL A 250 18.71 -9.72 -8.94
C VAL A 250 17.26 -9.50 -8.51
N SER A 251 16.51 -8.73 -9.32
CA SER A 251 15.08 -8.43 -9.12
C SER A 251 14.32 -8.58 -10.45
N GLY A 252 13.09 -8.06 -10.50
CA GLY A 252 12.23 -8.09 -11.69
C GLY A 252 11.93 -9.51 -12.16
N LEU A 253 11.69 -9.67 -13.47
CA LEU A 253 11.35 -10.98 -14.04
C LEU A 253 12.44 -12.03 -13.81
N GLY A 254 13.71 -11.60 -13.77
CA GLY A 254 14.85 -12.48 -13.53
C GLY A 254 14.94 -13.07 -12.12
N ALA A 255 14.24 -12.49 -11.14
CA ALA A 255 14.15 -13.03 -9.78
C ALA A 255 12.85 -13.82 -9.53
N ALA A 256 11.97 -13.89 -10.53
CA ALA A 256 10.68 -14.55 -10.47
C ALA A 256 10.73 -15.99 -11.04
N GLU A 257 11.85 -16.69 -10.84
CA GLU A 257 12.12 -18.06 -11.34
C GLU A 257 10.97 -19.03 -11.02
N ASP A 258 10.39 -18.90 -9.84
CA ASP A 258 9.30 -19.75 -9.36
C ASP A 258 8.00 -19.59 -10.18
N LEU A 259 7.87 -18.56 -11.02
CA LEU A 259 6.70 -18.33 -11.88
C LEU A 259 6.70 -19.14 -13.19
N GLY A 260 7.70 -20.02 -13.42
CA GLY A 260 7.67 -20.99 -14.51
C GLY A 260 7.79 -20.39 -15.92
N GLY A 261 8.36 -19.18 -16.05
CA GLY A 261 8.59 -18.54 -17.34
C GLY A 261 9.69 -19.26 -18.14
N ALA A 262 9.40 -19.56 -19.42
CA ALA A 262 10.24 -20.40 -20.27
C ALA A 262 11.64 -19.83 -20.62
N HIS A 263 12.01 -18.62 -20.19
CA HIS A 263 13.35 -18.06 -20.35
C HIS A 263 13.69 -17.23 -19.10
N PRO A 264 14.76 -17.51 -18.35
CA PRO A 264 14.97 -16.94 -17.02
C PRO A 264 15.17 -15.42 -16.97
N HIS A 265 15.17 -14.67 -18.09
CA HIS A 265 15.44 -13.22 -18.05
C HIS A 265 14.65 -12.36 -19.05
N GLY A 266 13.72 -12.88 -19.86
CA GLY A 266 13.02 -12.03 -20.86
C GLY A 266 13.95 -11.23 -21.78
N GLY A 267 15.19 -11.70 -21.97
CA GLY A 267 16.26 -10.99 -22.70
C GLY A 267 16.94 -9.83 -21.93
N ARG A 268 16.59 -9.58 -20.66
CA ARG A 268 17.17 -8.50 -19.84
C ARG A 268 17.39 -8.92 -18.39
N LEU A 269 18.56 -8.58 -17.86
CA LEU A 269 18.88 -8.73 -16.46
C LEU A 269 18.61 -7.44 -15.70
N GLN A 270 17.83 -7.55 -14.63
CA GLN A 270 17.44 -6.46 -13.76
C GLN A 270 18.00 -6.71 -12.36
N LEU A 271 18.82 -5.80 -11.85
CA LEU A 271 19.41 -5.96 -10.51
C LEU A 271 19.65 -4.64 -9.80
N TYR A 272 19.76 -4.74 -8.48
CA TYR A 272 20.35 -3.70 -7.64
C TYR A 272 21.86 -3.92 -7.48
N ALA A 273 22.60 -2.82 -7.37
CA ALA A 273 24.00 -2.83 -6.96
C ALA A 273 24.28 -1.69 -5.96
N ASP A 274 25.13 -1.96 -4.98
CA ASP A 274 25.65 -0.96 -4.04
C ASP A 274 26.62 0.01 -4.73
N ASP A 275 27.51 -0.52 -5.56
CA ASP A 275 28.42 0.21 -6.43
C ASP A 275 28.25 -0.26 -7.88
N VAL A 276 27.57 0.58 -8.67
CA VAL A 276 27.25 0.29 -10.06
C VAL A 276 28.51 0.28 -10.94
N ASP A 277 29.51 1.11 -10.65
CA ASP A 277 30.72 1.19 -11.45
C ASP A 277 31.66 0.01 -11.17
N ALA A 278 31.81 -0.38 -9.90
CA ALA A 278 32.55 -1.59 -9.53
C ALA A 278 31.91 -2.85 -10.12
N LEU A 279 30.57 -2.96 -10.07
CA LEU A 279 29.83 -4.03 -10.70
C LEU A 279 30.08 -4.06 -12.22
N ALA A 280 29.93 -2.92 -12.89
CA ALA A 280 30.09 -2.83 -14.34
C ALA A 280 31.50 -3.22 -14.79
N ALA A 281 32.52 -2.76 -14.07
CA ALA A 281 33.91 -3.12 -14.34
C ALA A 281 34.17 -4.62 -14.13
N ALA A 282 33.69 -5.19 -13.03
CA ALA A 282 33.88 -6.60 -12.70
C ALA A 282 33.20 -7.55 -13.71
N LEU A 283 32.10 -7.11 -14.31
CA LEU A 283 31.29 -7.89 -15.25
C LEU A 283 31.53 -7.52 -16.72
N ASN A 284 32.52 -6.67 -17.01
CA ASN A 284 32.83 -6.19 -18.37
C ASN A 284 31.59 -5.59 -19.09
N LEU A 285 30.77 -4.84 -18.34
CA LEU A 285 29.55 -4.21 -18.83
C LEU A 285 29.86 -2.86 -19.49
N HIS A 286 29.23 -2.62 -20.64
CA HIS A 286 29.42 -1.37 -21.38
C HIS A 286 28.23 -0.44 -21.21
N PRO A 287 28.40 0.79 -20.73
CA PRO A 287 27.31 1.74 -20.60
C PRO A 287 26.64 1.99 -21.95
N VAL A 288 25.30 2.01 -21.95
CA VAL A 288 24.49 2.37 -23.12
C VAL A 288 23.38 3.33 -22.70
N ASP A 289 22.98 4.22 -23.61
CA ASP A 289 21.91 5.19 -23.32
C ASP A 289 20.52 4.55 -23.36
N ARG A 290 20.33 3.53 -24.21
CA ARG A 290 19.05 2.82 -24.42
C ARG A 290 19.29 1.36 -24.79
N ASP A 291 18.24 0.56 -24.64
CA ASP A 291 18.17 -0.84 -25.08
C ASP A 291 19.28 -1.75 -24.51
N GLY A 292 19.72 -1.45 -23.28
CA GLY A 292 20.63 -2.31 -22.55
C GLY A 292 19.96 -3.60 -22.07
N ASP A 293 20.67 -4.71 -22.23
CA ASP A 293 20.29 -6.04 -21.74
C ASP A 293 20.60 -6.22 -20.25
N VAL A 294 21.31 -5.27 -19.62
CA VAL A 294 21.49 -5.20 -18.17
C VAL A 294 21.02 -3.84 -17.65
N VAL A 295 20.07 -3.85 -16.72
CA VAL A 295 19.56 -2.66 -16.03
C VAL A 295 19.97 -2.75 -14.57
N VAL A 296 20.78 -1.79 -14.12
CA VAL A 296 21.26 -1.72 -12.74
C VAL A 296 20.63 -0.52 -12.06
N ALA A 297 19.95 -0.76 -10.94
CA ALA A 297 19.39 0.28 -10.09
C ALA A 297 20.26 0.49 -8.85
N THR A 298 20.55 1.76 -8.51
CA THR A 298 21.12 2.11 -7.20
C THR A 298 19.98 2.23 -6.19
N PRO A 299 19.91 1.35 -5.17
CA PRO A 299 18.79 1.35 -4.25
C PRO A 299 18.84 2.57 -3.33
N TRP A 300 17.66 3.10 -2.99
CA TRP A 300 17.55 4.18 -2.00
C TRP A 300 17.89 3.71 -0.58
N SER A 301 17.63 2.43 -0.26
CA SER A 301 17.89 1.81 1.03
C SER A 301 18.60 0.48 0.84
N ALA A 302 19.60 0.20 1.67
CA ALA A 302 20.34 -1.07 1.66
C ALA A 302 19.46 -2.29 2.01
N VAL A 303 18.22 -2.10 2.50
CA VAL A 303 17.29 -3.18 2.83
C VAL A 303 16.94 -4.08 1.64
N VAL A 304 17.18 -3.64 0.39
CA VAL A 304 17.05 -4.52 -0.79
C VAL A 304 18.00 -5.72 -0.73
N PHE A 305 19.13 -5.58 0.00
CA PHE A 305 20.13 -6.63 0.21
C PHE A 305 19.86 -7.47 1.46
N ASP A 306 18.80 -7.17 2.22
CA ASP A 306 18.43 -7.99 3.37
C ASP A 306 17.69 -9.24 2.93
N ARG A 307 18.05 -10.36 3.57
CA ARG A 307 17.36 -11.66 3.44
C ARG A 307 17.27 -12.14 1.99
N LEU A 308 18.33 -11.89 1.20
CA LEU A 308 18.46 -12.38 -0.16
C LEU A 308 18.20 -13.88 -0.24
N ARG A 309 17.51 -14.29 -1.29
CA ARG A 309 17.29 -15.70 -1.61
C ARG A 309 18.41 -16.19 -2.52
N GLN A 310 18.67 -17.49 -2.45
CA GLN A 310 19.54 -18.16 -3.41
C GLN A 310 18.66 -18.63 -4.57
N GLY A 311 18.94 -18.09 -5.75
CA GLY A 311 18.33 -18.49 -7.01
C GLY A 311 19.08 -19.63 -7.67
N THR A 312 18.56 -20.05 -8.81
CA THR A 312 19.19 -21.07 -9.65
C THR A 312 20.58 -20.59 -10.10
N GLY A 313 21.56 -21.50 -10.08
CA GLY A 313 22.92 -21.17 -10.50
C GLY A 313 23.71 -20.29 -9.53
N GLY A 314 23.25 -20.08 -8.29
CA GLY A 314 23.97 -19.35 -7.25
C GLY A 314 23.78 -17.83 -7.30
N LEU A 315 22.78 -17.36 -8.05
CA LEU A 315 22.42 -15.94 -8.09
C LEU A 315 21.80 -15.52 -6.75
N ARG A 316 22.14 -14.31 -6.31
CA ARG A 316 21.48 -13.67 -5.17
C ARG A 316 20.27 -12.91 -5.66
N LEU A 317 19.08 -13.36 -5.25
CA LEU A 317 17.81 -12.76 -5.61
C LEU A 317 17.28 -11.92 -4.46
N VAL A 318 16.58 -10.82 -4.76
CA VAL A 318 15.81 -10.11 -3.73
C VAL A 318 14.77 -11.04 -3.11
N ALA A 319 14.43 -10.76 -1.85
CA ALA A 319 13.41 -11.54 -1.17
C ALA A 319 11.99 -11.26 -1.72
N MET A 320 11.04 -12.16 -1.47
CA MET A 320 9.74 -12.15 -2.16
C MET A 320 8.93 -10.86 -1.97
N GLY A 321 8.93 -10.27 -0.76
CA GLY A 321 8.24 -9.00 -0.53
C GLY A 321 8.85 -7.83 -1.31
N GLN A 322 10.17 -7.86 -1.55
CA GLN A 322 10.88 -6.86 -2.35
C GLN A 322 10.57 -7.06 -3.83
N LEU A 323 10.66 -8.31 -4.31
CA LEU A 323 10.33 -8.68 -5.68
C LEU A 323 8.91 -8.24 -6.05
N TYR A 324 7.93 -8.54 -5.20
CA TYR A 324 6.55 -8.14 -5.43
C TYR A 324 6.40 -6.61 -5.52
N ALA A 325 7.04 -5.86 -4.63
CA ALA A 325 7.03 -4.40 -4.68
C ALA A 325 7.72 -3.82 -5.92
N ASP A 326 8.81 -4.44 -6.38
CA ASP A 326 9.55 -3.99 -7.58
C ASP A 326 8.81 -4.29 -8.89
N LEU A 327 8.00 -5.35 -8.92
CA LEU A 327 7.12 -5.65 -10.05
C LEU A 327 5.90 -4.72 -10.09
N LEU A 328 5.39 -4.29 -8.93
CA LEU A 328 4.30 -3.33 -8.84
C LEU A 328 4.71 -1.92 -9.31
N SER A 329 5.88 -1.45 -8.87
CA SER A 329 6.34 -0.09 -9.15
C SER A 329 7.86 0.00 -9.31
N GLY A 330 8.31 1.08 -9.94
CA GLY A 330 9.73 1.39 -10.07
C GLY A 330 10.33 0.89 -11.40
N PRO A 331 11.66 0.70 -11.45
CA PRO A 331 12.37 0.48 -12.70
C PRO A 331 12.18 -0.93 -13.29
N PHE A 332 11.66 -1.87 -12.50
CA PHE A 332 11.50 -3.27 -12.87
C PHE A 332 10.03 -3.70 -12.97
N ARG A 333 9.13 -2.71 -13.14
CA ARG A 333 7.68 -2.94 -13.13
C ARG A 333 7.26 -3.95 -14.21
N ASP A 334 6.40 -4.86 -13.82
CA ASP A 334 5.66 -5.77 -14.70
C ASP A 334 4.38 -6.17 -13.97
N GLU A 335 3.27 -5.55 -14.35
CA GLU A 335 1.97 -5.68 -13.68
C GLU A 335 1.45 -7.11 -13.73
N ALA A 336 1.57 -7.78 -14.89
CA ALA A 336 1.12 -9.15 -15.06
C ALA A 336 1.92 -10.13 -14.21
N ALA A 337 3.24 -9.92 -14.07
CA ALA A 337 4.08 -10.71 -13.17
C ALA A 337 3.81 -10.39 -11.69
N ALA A 338 3.55 -9.12 -11.36
CA ALA A 338 3.17 -8.72 -10.01
C ALA A 338 1.90 -9.46 -9.56
N ASP A 339 0.84 -9.48 -10.38
CA ASP A 339 -0.40 -10.15 -10.03
C ASP A 339 -0.23 -11.66 -9.86
N ARG A 340 0.44 -12.35 -10.80
CA ARG A 340 0.74 -13.78 -10.67
C ARG A 340 1.55 -14.10 -9.42
N LEU A 341 2.54 -13.26 -9.08
CA LEU A 341 3.32 -13.43 -7.86
C LEU A 341 2.45 -13.19 -6.62
N GLY A 342 1.63 -12.14 -6.63
CA GLY A 342 0.72 -11.81 -5.55
C GLY A 342 -0.24 -12.96 -5.21
N ASP A 343 -0.84 -13.58 -6.23
CA ASP A 343 -1.74 -14.73 -6.07
C ASP A 343 -1.02 -15.93 -5.45
N ARG A 344 0.20 -16.24 -5.92
CA ARG A 344 1.00 -17.35 -5.37
C ARG A 344 1.45 -17.10 -3.93
N LEU A 345 1.93 -15.91 -3.62
CA LEU A 345 2.35 -15.54 -2.27
C LEU A 345 1.17 -15.56 -1.28
N ALA A 346 -0.07 -15.33 -1.76
CA ALA A 346 -1.29 -15.46 -0.98
C ALA A 346 -1.74 -16.92 -0.81
N ALA A 347 -1.56 -17.75 -1.84
CA ALA A 347 -1.89 -19.18 -1.79
C ALA A 347 -1.05 -19.94 -0.76
N ASP A 348 0.23 -19.59 -0.60
CA ASP A 348 1.10 -20.19 0.41
C ASP A 348 2.07 -19.18 1.05
N GLY A 349 1.59 -18.53 2.11
CA GLY A 349 2.40 -17.58 2.88
C GLY A 349 3.61 -18.21 3.59
N SER A 350 3.59 -19.52 3.85
CA SER A 350 4.66 -20.20 4.59
C SER A 350 5.96 -20.33 3.80
N THR A 351 5.86 -20.28 2.46
CA THR A 351 7.01 -20.38 1.55
C THR A 351 7.94 -19.17 1.60
N TRP A 352 7.46 -18.03 2.08
CA TRP A 352 8.22 -16.77 2.02
C TRP A 352 8.17 -15.94 3.31
N ARG A 353 7.19 -16.18 4.19
CA ARG A 353 7.10 -15.54 5.50
C ARG A 353 7.66 -16.46 6.56
N ARG A 354 8.64 -15.96 7.30
CA ARG A 354 9.32 -16.69 8.38
C ARG A 354 8.52 -16.57 9.68
N PRO A 355 8.56 -17.57 10.58
CA PRO A 355 8.02 -17.37 11.92
C PRO A 355 8.77 -16.23 12.64
N VAL A 356 8.06 -15.49 13.49
CA VAL A 356 8.70 -14.49 14.36
C VAL A 356 9.74 -15.19 15.25
N PRO A 357 10.99 -14.68 15.33
CA PRO A 357 11.99 -15.24 16.23
C PRO A 357 11.65 -14.82 17.68
N HIS A 358 11.27 -15.80 18.50
CA HIS A 358 11.05 -15.65 19.94
C HIS A 358 12.36 -15.59 20.73
#